data_AF-A0AA35WRI5-F1
#
_entry.id   AF-A0AA35WRI5-F1
#
_cell.length_a   1.000
_cell.length_b   1.000
_cell.length_c   1.000
_cell.angle_alpha   90.00
_cell.angle_beta   90.00
_cell.angle_gamma   90.00
#
_symmetry.space_group_name_H-M   'P 1'
#
loop_
_entity.id
_entity.type
_entity.pdbx_description
1 polymer ?
#
loop_
_entity_poly.entity_id
_entity_poly.type
_entity_poly.pdbx_seq_one_letter_code
_entity_poly.pdbx_strand_id
1 'polypeptide(L)'
;MALLSRLAQTPAGSRELLAANCISYIAQCRFIDLRPDHHDKHTSGLHGNVFDPSGTGFVPSVGDRYRQLLLPLLKLLLTMLTCPGAQRSEVKSQVTSLIGAHSDTFTSILKSHRGPVSVATLEELSLVTGVIGHSGVGQDWSTQDSTALGSGMVHIQRLMLALISHYCNSQMWSGLVAEALRGEAEGTDVNPDPLVTLETKLKVLQICANIVDYCRVAMTMGGKEFSSPYCRIIFSPELMTSLSTNQSRDGPRAFHTSSSSSPLTPSQSQSLGHLIKQLREVSDGYQVTLESSRQIQRKISQPSSLSQDEVLQLVSLAASSLPLSHQQSLARRKLKKMLSLTKKEMDLHAYITENLLYVLWRHLQFYLMHCKPVTAMETTFDLSSLSEGVSPGDLESLKMSIGRCLPSSLFQQLLDVEEGQEAGRRGQVSFIQALVHRIRKLVKLRAAPPTATPALVT
;
A
#
# COMPACT_ATOMS: atom_id res chain seq x y z
N MET A 1 20.27 0.80 17.60
CA MET A 1 19.40 0.34 16.50
C MET A 1 20.14 -0.36 15.37
N ALA A 2 21.14 0.24 14.72
CA ALA A 2 21.82 -0.37 13.57
C ALA A 2 22.41 -1.78 13.83
N LEU A 3 23.00 -2.01 15.01
CA LEU A 3 23.46 -3.34 15.43
C LEU A 3 22.30 -4.36 15.48
N LEU A 4 21.20 -4.00 16.16
CA LEU A 4 20.01 -4.85 16.28
C LEU A 4 19.42 -5.15 14.90
N SER A 5 19.32 -4.15 14.01
CA SER A 5 18.80 -4.35 12.65
C SER A 5 19.69 -5.30 11.85
N ARG A 6 21.01 -5.26 12.02
CA ARG A 6 21.93 -6.20 11.35
C ARG A 6 21.78 -7.62 11.90
N LEU A 7 21.63 -7.79 13.21
CA LEU A 7 21.39 -9.10 13.82
C LEU A 7 20.07 -9.70 13.35
N ALA A 8 19.00 -8.90 13.31
CA ALA A 8 17.66 -9.31 12.89
C ALA A 8 17.58 -9.79 11.43
N GLN A 9 18.53 -9.41 10.55
CA GLN A 9 18.59 -9.89 9.17
C GLN A 9 18.94 -11.38 9.06
N THR A 10 19.51 -11.97 10.11
CA THR A 10 19.86 -13.38 10.14
C THR A 10 18.84 -14.17 10.95
N PRO A 11 18.44 -15.39 10.55
CA PRO A 11 17.53 -16.21 11.35
C PRO A 11 18.07 -16.50 12.75
N ALA A 12 19.38 -16.69 12.91
CA ALA A 12 20.00 -16.89 14.22
C ALA A 12 19.89 -15.63 15.09
N GLY A 13 20.30 -14.47 14.57
CA GLY A 13 20.23 -13.22 15.32
C GLY A 13 18.79 -12.78 15.65
N SER A 14 17.83 -13.03 14.76
CA SER A 14 16.40 -12.80 15.03
C SER A 14 15.90 -13.64 16.22
N ARG A 15 16.31 -14.93 16.30
CA ARG A 15 15.96 -15.80 17.43
C ARG A 15 16.57 -15.32 18.75
N GLU A 16 17.84 -14.90 18.74
CA GLU A 16 18.50 -14.38 19.93
C GLU A 16 17.84 -13.08 20.43
N LEU A 17 17.48 -12.18 19.50
CA LEU A 17 16.75 -10.96 19.85
C LEU A 17 15.37 -11.24 20.46
N LEU A 18 14.70 -12.28 19.98
CA LEU A 18 13.41 -12.71 20.53
C LEU A 18 13.58 -13.33 21.92
N ALA A 19 14.55 -14.22 22.10
CA ALA A 19 14.89 -14.82 23.39
C ALA A 19 15.28 -13.78 24.45
N ALA A 20 15.91 -12.68 24.01
CA ALA A 20 16.24 -11.53 24.85
C ALA A 20 15.04 -10.60 25.13
N ASN A 21 13.82 -10.96 24.73
CA ASN A 21 12.60 -10.16 24.88
C ASN A 21 12.72 -8.74 24.31
N CYS A 22 13.49 -8.55 23.23
CA CYS A 22 13.81 -7.23 22.68
C CYS A 22 12.55 -6.43 22.33
N ILE A 23 11.55 -7.05 21.71
CA ILE A 23 10.29 -6.38 21.33
C ILE A 23 9.48 -5.99 22.57
N SER A 24 9.43 -6.84 23.59
CA SER A 24 8.73 -6.54 24.85
C SER A 24 9.35 -5.36 25.59
N TYR A 25 10.68 -5.23 25.61
CA TYR A 25 11.35 -4.05 26.18
C TYR A 25 11.09 -2.77 25.38
N ILE A 26 11.07 -2.88 24.05
CA ILE A 26 10.68 -1.76 23.17
C ILE A 26 9.23 -1.33 23.44
N ALA A 27 8.30 -2.28 23.65
CA ALA A 27 6.90 -1.96 23.96
C ALA A 27 6.71 -1.19 25.27
N GLN A 28 7.72 -1.12 26.14
CA GLN A 28 7.70 -0.33 27.37
C GLN A 28 8.27 1.09 27.16
N CYS A 29 8.85 1.36 25.99
CA CYS A 29 9.48 2.63 25.70
C CYS A 29 8.46 3.73 25.37
N ARG A 30 8.27 4.65 26.33
CA ARG A 30 7.33 5.79 26.20
C ARG A 30 7.63 6.75 25.05
N PHE A 31 8.85 6.78 24.51
CA PHE A 31 9.18 7.72 23.44
C PHE A 31 8.33 7.52 22.19
N ILE A 32 7.77 6.31 21.98
CA ILE A 32 6.89 5.99 20.86
C ILE A 32 5.63 6.87 20.91
N ASP A 33 5.13 7.18 22.11
CA ASP A 33 3.92 8.00 22.31
C ASP A 33 4.18 9.50 22.33
N LEU A 34 5.45 9.92 22.23
CA LEU A 34 5.84 11.32 22.22
C LEU A 34 5.90 11.89 20.79
N ARG A 35 4.97 11.47 19.93
CA ARG A 35 4.86 12.01 18.55
C ARG A 35 4.57 13.51 18.63
N PRO A 36 5.42 14.38 18.05
CA PRO A 36 5.16 15.82 18.04
C PRO A 36 3.91 16.16 17.21
N ASP A 37 3.12 17.11 17.69
CA ASP A 37 1.95 17.60 16.95
C ASP A 37 2.39 18.37 15.70
N HIS A 38 1.74 18.10 14.57
CA HIS A 38 2.07 18.72 13.28
C HIS A 38 1.78 20.24 13.22
N HIS A 39 1.30 20.85 14.31
CA HIS A 39 1.00 22.28 14.42
C HIS A 39 2.23 23.15 14.70
N ASP A 40 3.39 22.56 15.03
CA ASP A 40 4.58 23.31 15.46
C ASP A 40 5.50 23.77 14.31
N LYS A 41 4.95 24.04 13.13
CA LYS A 41 5.72 24.81 12.11
C LYS A 41 5.88 26.28 12.53
N HIS A 42 4.99 26.81 13.37
CA HIS A 42 5.00 28.22 13.78
C HIS A 42 5.62 28.52 15.15
N THR A 43 5.74 27.53 16.04
CA THR A 43 6.27 27.74 17.41
C THR A 43 7.79 27.63 17.51
N SER A 44 8.46 27.10 16.47
CA SER A 44 9.92 27.16 16.37
C SER A 44 10.46 28.60 16.30
N GLY A 45 9.61 29.59 16.02
CA GLY A 45 9.99 31.01 15.98
C GLY A 45 10.19 31.70 17.34
N LEU A 46 9.71 31.15 18.47
CA LEU A 46 9.86 31.82 19.78
C LEU A 46 11.03 31.32 20.64
N HIS A 47 11.54 30.10 20.41
CA HIS A 47 12.65 29.56 21.20
C HIS A 47 13.72 28.77 20.42
N GLY A 48 13.64 28.70 19.09
CA GLY A 48 14.68 28.09 18.24
C GLY A 48 15.35 29.12 17.34
N ASN A 49 16.48 29.68 17.78
CA ASN A 49 17.44 30.46 17.00
C ASN A 49 16.90 31.52 16.01
N VAL A 50 17.04 32.78 16.39
CA VAL A 50 16.90 34.02 15.58
C VAL A 50 17.92 34.11 14.42
N PHE A 51 18.67 33.05 14.11
CA PHE A 51 19.69 33.05 13.05
C PHE A 51 19.67 31.72 12.30
N ASP A 52 18.81 31.59 11.30
CA ASP A 52 19.14 31.00 9.99
C ASP A 52 17.87 30.94 9.10
N PRO A 53 17.67 31.88 8.15
CA PRO A 53 16.57 31.84 7.19
C PRO A 53 16.74 30.75 6.11
N SER A 54 17.84 30.00 6.09
CA SER A 54 18.12 28.98 5.06
C SER A 54 17.67 27.56 5.44
N GLY A 55 17.02 27.37 6.59
CA GLY A 55 16.50 26.06 7.02
C GLY A 55 17.59 25.05 7.40
N THR A 56 18.86 25.47 7.48
CA THR A 56 20.01 24.61 7.83
C THR A 56 20.38 24.69 9.30
N GLY A 57 19.38 24.72 10.18
CA GLY A 57 19.61 24.63 11.62
C GLY A 57 20.52 23.44 11.94
N PHE A 58 21.70 23.70 12.51
CA PHE A 58 22.67 22.68 12.94
C PHE A 58 22.04 21.63 13.88
N VAL A 59 20.96 22.01 14.57
CA VAL A 59 20.18 21.14 15.47
C VAL A 59 18.91 20.67 14.74
N PRO A 60 18.70 19.35 14.58
CA PRO A 60 17.48 18.82 13.98
C PRO A 60 16.23 19.21 14.78
N SER A 61 15.10 19.40 14.09
CA SER A 61 13.83 19.71 14.75
C SER A 61 13.38 18.60 15.71
N VAL A 62 12.46 18.89 16.63
CA VAL A 62 11.89 17.88 17.53
C VAL A 62 11.26 16.73 16.74
N GLY A 63 10.55 17.05 15.65
CA GLY A 63 9.98 16.06 14.72
C GLY A 63 11.04 15.16 14.09
N ASP A 64 12.17 15.74 13.66
CA ASP A 64 13.24 14.97 13.02
C ASP A 64 13.97 14.07 14.02
N ARG A 65 14.20 14.55 15.25
CA ARG A 65 14.77 13.73 16.32
C ARG A 65 13.86 12.56 16.69
N TYR A 66 12.54 12.79 16.77
CA TYR A 66 11.56 11.72 16.97
C TYR A 66 11.64 10.67 15.85
N ARG A 67 11.67 11.10 14.58
CA ARG A 67 11.81 10.20 13.42
C ARG A 67 13.13 9.44 13.40
N GLN A 68 14.23 10.07 13.83
CA GLN A 68 15.54 9.41 13.95
C GLN A 68 15.50 8.22 14.93
N LEU A 69 14.57 8.21 15.89
CA LEU A 69 14.33 7.08 16.79
C LEU A 69 13.27 6.11 16.24
N LEU A 70 12.15 6.64 15.75
CA LEU A 70 11.01 5.82 15.30
C LEU A 70 11.32 5.03 14.02
N LEU A 71 11.92 5.65 12.99
CA LEU A 71 12.10 4.98 11.69
C LEU A 71 13.02 3.75 11.78
N PRO A 72 14.18 3.80 12.48
CA PRO A 72 14.99 2.61 12.69
C PRO A 72 14.30 1.53 13.53
N LEU A 73 13.43 1.94 14.47
CA LEU A 73 12.60 1.00 15.23
C LEU A 73 11.63 0.26 14.32
N LEU A 74 10.84 0.97 13.52
CA LEU A 74 9.90 0.34 12.60
C LEU A 74 10.61 -0.56 11.57
N LYS A 75 11.78 -0.15 11.07
CA LYS A 75 12.64 -0.96 10.19
C LYS A 75 13.13 -2.24 10.89
N LEU A 76 13.49 -2.18 12.18
CA LEU A 76 13.84 -3.37 12.98
C LEU A 76 12.65 -4.33 13.10
N LEU A 77 11.48 -3.82 13.50
CA LEU A 77 10.25 -4.63 13.64
C LEU A 77 9.89 -5.31 12.32
N LEU A 78 9.94 -4.57 11.21
CA LEU A 78 9.68 -5.11 9.87
C LEU A 78 10.69 -6.19 9.48
N THR A 79 11.97 -6.00 9.81
CA THR A 79 13.02 -7.00 9.55
C THR A 79 12.76 -8.28 10.34
N MET A 80 12.39 -8.18 11.62
CA MET A 80 12.04 -9.35 12.44
C MET A 80 10.78 -10.06 11.94
N LEU A 81 9.75 -9.29 11.54
CA LEU A 81 8.50 -9.82 10.98
C LEU A 81 8.66 -10.50 9.62
N THR A 82 9.65 -10.08 8.82
CA THR A 82 9.90 -10.62 7.48
C THR A 82 10.96 -11.73 7.48
N CYS A 83 11.78 -11.84 8.53
CA CYS A 83 12.77 -12.88 8.68
C CYS A 83 12.11 -14.29 8.64
N PRO A 84 12.60 -15.21 7.79
CA PRO A 84 12.09 -16.58 7.74
C PRO A 84 12.54 -17.36 8.99
N GLY A 85 11.61 -18.00 9.69
CA GLY A 85 11.91 -18.83 10.86
C GLY A 85 10.67 -19.36 11.59
N ALA A 86 10.87 -20.38 12.43
CA ALA A 86 9.79 -21.04 13.19
C ALA A 86 9.09 -20.09 14.20
N GLN A 87 9.80 -19.08 14.68
CA GLN A 87 9.30 -18.13 15.69
C GLN A 87 8.49 -16.96 15.11
N ARG A 88 8.14 -16.99 13.81
CA ARG A 88 7.40 -15.90 13.15
C ARG A 88 6.06 -15.60 13.83
N SER A 89 5.37 -16.62 14.36
CA SER A 89 4.11 -16.44 15.08
C SER A 89 4.30 -15.67 16.39
N GLU A 90 5.37 -15.97 17.12
CA GLU A 90 5.70 -15.29 18.38
C GLU A 90 6.10 -13.83 18.14
N VAL A 91 6.94 -13.56 17.13
CA VAL A 91 7.28 -12.19 16.72
C VAL A 91 6.01 -11.41 16.35
N LYS A 92 5.09 -11.99 15.58
CA LYS A 92 3.80 -11.38 15.24
C LYS A 92 2.97 -11.04 16.47
N SER A 93 2.88 -11.95 17.44
CA SER A 93 2.16 -11.73 18.70
C SER A 93 2.77 -10.59 19.51
N GLN A 94 4.09 -10.58 19.70
CA GLN A 94 4.78 -9.51 20.44
C GLN A 94 4.65 -8.15 19.74
N VAL A 95 4.76 -8.09 18.41
CA VAL A 95 4.56 -6.84 17.66
C VAL A 95 3.11 -6.39 17.71
N THR A 96 2.13 -7.30 17.63
CA THR A 96 0.71 -6.96 17.78
C THR A 96 0.42 -6.36 19.16
N SER A 97 1.01 -6.93 20.22
CA SER A 97 0.92 -6.36 21.57
C SER A 97 1.54 -4.97 21.66
N LEU A 98 2.70 -4.73 21.03
CA LEU A 98 3.33 -3.42 20.96
C LEU A 98 2.44 -2.39 20.23
N ILE A 99 1.85 -2.77 19.08
CA ILE A 99 0.92 -1.90 18.35
C ILE A 99 -0.30 -1.59 19.23
N GLY A 100 -0.77 -2.57 20.02
CA GLY A 100 -1.80 -2.40 21.05
C GLY A 100 -1.45 -1.38 22.12
N ALA A 101 -0.25 -1.48 22.70
CA ALA A 101 0.22 -0.59 23.74
C ALA A 101 0.35 0.87 23.28
N HIS A 102 0.68 1.08 22.00
CA HIS A 102 0.89 2.40 21.40
C HIS A 102 -0.18 2.75 20.35
N SER A 103 -1.43 2.27 20.54
CA SER A 103 -2.47 2.33 19.50
C SER A 103 -2.78 3.76 19.03
N ASP A 104 -2.68 4.74 19.90
CA ASP A 104 -2.92 6.15 19.59
C ASP A 104 -1.87 6.71 18.64
N THR A 105 -0.60 6.36 18.85
CA THR A 105 0.50 6.72 17.96
C THR A 105 0.27 6.15 16.57
N PHE A 106 0.03 4.84 16.45
CA PHE A 106 -0.24 4.18 15.17
C PHE A 106 -1.48 4.77 14.49
N THR A 107 -2.54 5.03 15.24
CA THR A 107 -3.76 5.70 14.78
C THR A 107 -3.47 7.09 14.23
N SER A 108 -2.65 7.88 14.94
CA SER A 108 -2.24 9.22 14.53
C SER A 108 -1.43 9.20 13.23
N ILE A 109 -0.49 8.25 13.08
CA ILE A 109 0.27 8.09 11.83
C ILE A 109 -0.66 7.72 10.68
N LEU A 110 -1.59 6.77 10.88
CA LEU A 110 -2.52 6.37 9.84
C LEU A 110 -3.47 7.50 9.43
N LYS A 111 -3.85 8.40 10.35
CA LYS A 111 -4.69 9.57 10.05
C LYS A 111 -3.96 10.66 9.26
N SER A 112 -2.63 10.63 9.17
CA SER A 112 -1.85 11.67 8.49
C SER A 112 -2.13 11.76 6.99
N HIS A 113 -2.79 10.76 6.38
CA HIS A 113 -3.26 10.82 4.98
C HIS A 113 -4.26 11.95 4.70
N ARG A 114 -4.87 12.53 5.75
CA ARG A 114 -5.84 13.63 5.64
C ARG A 114 -5.22 15.02 5.76
N GLY A 115 -3.93 15.09 6.08
CA GLY A 115 -3.17 16.34 6.24
C GLY A 115 -2.23 16.61 5.04
N PRO A 116 -1.39 17.66 5.14
CA PRO A 116 -0.41 17.97 4.09
C PRO A 116 0.58 16.82 3.90
N VAL A 117 0.81 16.43 2.65
CA VAL A 117 1.73 15.33 2.33
C VAL A 117 3.17 15.84 2.32
N SER A 118 4.07 15.13 3.02
CA SER A 118 5.53 15.36 2.99
C SER A 118 6.30 14.05 2.80
N VAL A 119 7.56 14.14 2.36
CA VAL A 119 8.44 12.97 2.18
C VAL A 119 8.66 12.23 3.51
N ALA A 120 8.70 12.95 4.62
CA ALA A 120 8.83 12.40 5.97
C ALA A 120 7.57 11.62 6.41
N THR A 121 6.38 12.21 6.21
CA THR A 121 5.11 11.54 6.54
C THR A 121 4.86 10.31 5.66
N LEU A 122 5.29 10.34 4.39
CA LEU A 122 5.22 9.18 3.51
C LEU A 122 6.16 8.05 3.97
N GLU A 123 7.35 8.38 4.48
CA GLU A 123 8.26 7.36 5.01
C GLU A 123 7.69 6.68 6.26
N GLU A 124 7.21 7.47 7.21
CA GLU A 124 6.54 6.97 8.41
C GLU A 124 5.37 6.04 8.04
N LEU A 125 4.49 6.51 7.16
CA LEU A 125 3.31 5.75 6.75
C LEU A 125 3.70 4.46 6.02
N SER A 126 4.74 4.48 5.18
CA SER A 126 5.24 3.29 4.48
C SER A 126 5.75 2.21 5.45
N LEU A 127 6.37 2.61 6.56
CA LEU A 127 6.86 1.66 7.55
C LEU A 127 5.74 1.17 8.47
N VAL A 128 4.85 2.08 8.92
CA VAL A 128 3.72 1.73 9.77
C VAL A 128 2.77 0.78 9.07
N THR A 129 2.40 1.06 7.82
CA THR A 129 1.54 0.16 7.04
C THR A 129 2.18 -1.20 6.83
N GLY A 130 3.52 -1.27 6.68
CA GLY A 130 4.24 -2.54 6.56
C GLY A 130 4.27 -3.34 7.87
N VAL A 131 4.54 -2.67 9.00
CA VAL A 131 4.51 -3.31 10.32
C VAL A 131 3.11 -3.84 10.64
N ILE A 132 2.06 -3.05 10.37
CA ILE A 132 0.67 -3.50 10.55
C ILE A 132 0.34 -4.66 9.59
N GLY A 133 0.73 -4.56 8.32
CA GLY A 133 0.55 -5.59 7.29
C GLY A 133 1.10 -6.95 7.72
N HIS A 134 2.30 -6.97 8.28
CA HIS A 134 2.97 -8.22 8.63
C HIS A 134 2.74 -8.72 10.06
N SER A 135 2.31 -7.86 10.99
CA SER A 135 2.04 -8.24 12.39
C SER A 135 0.80 -9.11 12.55
N GLY A 136 -0.20 -8.91 11.69
CA GLY A 136 -1.48 -9.60 11.76
C GLY A 136 -2.56 -8.91 12.58
N VAL A 137 -2.41 -7.60 12.80
CA VAL A 137 -3.46 -6.76 13.41
C VAL A 137 -4.78 -6.87 12.64
N GLY A 138 -5.86 -7.24 13.34
CA GLY A 138 -7.19 -7.39 12.76
C GLY A 138 -7.42 -8.70 12.00
N GLN A 139 -6.61 -9.74 12.28
CA GLN A 139 -6.80 -11.12 11.80
C GLN A 139 -7.94 -11.85 12.53
N ASP A 140 -8.14 -11.61 13.82
CA ASP A 140 -9.24 -12.21 14.60
C ASP A 140 -10.38 -11.20 14.76
N TRP A 141 -11.40 -11.33 13.90
CA TRP A 141 -12.67 -10.58 14.03
C TRP A 141 -13.58 -11.13 15.12
N SER A 142 -13.30 -12.35 15.58
CA SER A 142 -14.18 -13.13 16.45
C SER A 142 -14.12 -12.73 17.93
N THR A 143 -13.09 -12.00 18.34
CA THR A 143 -13.01 -11.44 19.69
C THR A 143 -13.42 -9.98 19.64
N GLN A 144 -14.74 -9.74 19.67
CA GLN A 144 -15.29 -8.59 20.40
C GLN A 144 -15.00 -8.74 21.90
N ASP A 145 -13.76 -9.07 22.28
CA ASP A 145 -13.35 -8.90 23.65
C ASP A 145 -13.36 -7.39 23.85
N SER A 146 -14.32 -6.93 24.64
CA SER A 146 -14.61 -5.54 24.97
C SER A 146 -13.49 -4.87 25.80
N THR A 147 -12.25 -5.29 25.57
CA THR A 147 -11.03 -4.72 26.14
C THR A 147 -10.62 -3.51 25.31
N ALA A 148 -10.03 -2.51 25.98
CA ALA A 148 -9.52 -1.30 25.31
C ALA A 148 -8.51 -1.62 24.19
N LEU A 149 -7.72 -2.69 24.37
CA LEU A 149 -6.79 -3.22 23.36
C LEU A 149 -7.51 -3.68 22.08
N GLY A 150 -8.61 -4.42 22.23
CA GLY A 150 -9.43 -4.88 21.09
C GLY A 150 -10.03 -3.72 20.29
N SER A 151 -10.56 -2.70 20.99
CA SER A 151 -11.14 -1.50 20.35
C SER A 151 -10.10 -0.72 19.52
N GLY A 152 -8.88 -0.56 20.06
CA GLY A 152 -7.78 0.08 19.36
C GLY A 152 -7.39 -0.64 18.07
N MET A 153 -7.31 -1.98 18.10
CA MET A 153 -6.95 -2.78 16.92
C MET A 153 -8.00 -2.69 15.81
N VAL A 154 -9.29 -2.72 16.16
CA VAL A 154 -10.39 -2.53 15.20
C VAL A 154 -10.34 -1.13 14.59
N HIS A 155 -9.98 -0.10 15.37
CA HIS A 155 -9.80 1.25 14.82
C HIS A 155 -8.64 1.33 13.84
N ILE A 156 -7.46 0.77 14.19
CA ILE A 156 -6.29 0.70 13.29
C ILE A 156 -6.64 -0.02 11.98
N GLN A 157 -7.36 -1.14 12.07
CA GLN A 157 -7.83 -1.87 10.89
C GLN A 157 -8.73 -1.02 9.98
N ARG A 158 -9.70 -0.30 10.54
CA ARG A 158 -10.56 0.60 9.76
C ARG A 158 -9.75 1.70 9.07
N LEU A 159 -8.75 2.24 9.76
CA LEU A 159 -7.85 3.24 9.18
C LEU A 159 -6.98 2.66 8.06
N MET A 160 -6.44 1.45 8.22
CA MET A 160 -5.70 0.75 7.16
C MET A 160 -6.56 0.57 5.90
N LEU A 161 -7.81 0.16 6.05
CA LEU A 161 -8.74 0.01 4.93
C LEU A 161 -9.16 1.36 4.33
N ALA A 162 -9.28 2.41 5.14
CA ALA A 162 -9.56 3.76 4.65
C ALA A 162 -8.44 4.33 3.77
N LEU A 163 -7.20 3.85 3.89
CA LEU A 163 -6.09 4.27 3.03
C LEU A 163 -6.24 3.80 1.58
N ILE A 164 -7.07 2.79 1.30
CA ILE A 164 -7.26 2.23 -0.04
C ILE A 164 -7.70 3.34 -1.02
N SER A 165 -8.62 4.24 -0.62
CA SER A 165 -9.11 5.31 -1.49
C SER A 165 -8.04 6.33 -1.90
N HIS A 166 -6.97 6.47 -1.12
CA HIS A 166 -5.91 7.44 -1.36
C HIS A 166 -4.68 6.83 -2.02
N TYR A 167 -4.29 5.61 -1.64
CA TYR A 167 -3.02 5.00 -2.06
C TYR A 167 -3.18 3.84 -3.04
N CYS A 168 -4.36 3.23 -3.16
CA CYS A 168 -4.67 2.22 -4.19
C CYS A 168 -5.35 2.86 -5.42
N ASN A 169 -4.86 4.04 -5.83
CA ASN A 169 -5.26 4.75 -7.04
C ASN A 169 -4.01 5.30 -7.74
N SER A 170 -3.55 4.62 -8.79
CA SER A 170 -2.29 4.92 -9.47
C SER A 170 -2.27 6.34 -10.06
N GLN A 171 -3.42 6.83 -10.51
CA GLN A 171 -3.58 8.18 -11.08
C GLN A 171 -3.20 9.30 -10.08
N MET A 172 -3.34 9.05 -8.78
CA MET A 172 -3.05 10.03 -7.73
C MET A 172 -1.58 10.07 -7.32
N TRP A 173 -0.78 9.05 -7.66
CA TRP A 173 0.59 8.92 -7.17
C TRP A 173 1.49 10.07 -7.61
N SER A 174 1.37 10.53 -8.85
CA SER A 174 2.16 11.67 -9.36
C SER A 174 1.82 12.96 -8.60
N GLY A 175 0.54 13.21 -8.31
CA GLY A 175 0.07 14.34 -7.52
C GLY A 175 0.60 14.30 -6.08
N LEU A 176 0.55 13.12 -5.43
CA LEU A 176 1.09 12.91 -4.08
C LEU A 176 2.60 13.14 -4.00
N VAL A 177 3.35 12.66 -5.00
CA VAL A 177 4.80 12.89 -5.07
C VAL A 177 5.10 14.37 -5.28
N ALA A 178 4.38 15.04 -6.19
CA ALA A 178 4.56 16.46 -6.44
C ALA A 178 4.22 17.31 -5.20
N GLU A 179 3.16 16.96 -4.46
CA GLU A 179 2.81 17.63 -3.20
C GLU A 179 3.88 17.44 -2.13
N ALA A 180 4.36 16.20 -1.95
CA ALA A 180 5.41 15.88 -0.98
C ALA A 180 6.70 16.66 -1.20
N LEU A 181 7.08 16.88 -2.46
CA LEU A 181 8.30 17.59 -2.84
C LEU A 181 8.13 19.11 -2.76
N ARG A 182 6.94 19.65 -3.04
CA ARG A 182 6.66 21.10 -2.89
C ARG A 182 6.85 21.58 -1.45
N GLY A 183 6.44 20.78 -0.47
CA GLY A 183 6.59 21.11 0.95
C GLY A 183 8.03 21.20 1.45
N GLU A 184 9.01 20.72 0.68
CA GLU A 184 10.45 20.82 0.98
C GLU A 184 11.15 21.94 0.19
N ALA A 185 10.46 22.53 -0.81
CA ALA A 185 11.04 23.44 -1.79
C ALA A 185 10.70 24.93 -1.54
N GLU A 186 10.22 25.31 -0.35
CA GLU A 186 10.02 26.72 0.03
C GLU A 186 11.37 27.48 -0.02
N GLY A 187 11.73 28.02 -1.19
CA GLY A 187 12.90 28.89 -1.37
C GLY A 187 13.73 28.69 -2.64
N THR A 188 13.53 27.64 -3.43
CA THR A 188 14.32 27.42 -4.67
C THR A 188 13.46 26.90 -5.81
N ASP A 189 13.40 27.65 -6.91
CA ASP A 189 12.67 27.38 -8.17
C ASP A 189 13.32 26.24 -9.01
N VAL A 190 13.93 25.27 -8.34
CA VAL A 190 14.75 24.22 -8.93
C VAL A 190 13.91 22.95 -9.05
N ASN A 191 13.85 22.38 -10.26
CA ASN A 191 13.24 21.06 -10.49
C ASN A 191 13.79 20.04 -9.48
N PRO A 192 12.92 19.28 -8.79
CA PRO A 192 13.36 18.34 -7.77
C PRO A 192 14.31 17.30 -8.36
N ASP A 193 15.34 16.91 -7.60
CA ASP A 193 16.31 15.90 -8.04
C ASP A 193 15.54 14.63 -8.48
N PRO A 194 15.77 14.11 -9.70
CA PRO A 194 15.11 12.89 -10.18
C PRO A 194 15.28 11.71 -9.23
N LEU A 195 16.39 11.66 -8.48
CA LEU A 195 16.63 10.62 -7.49
C LEU A 195 15.67 10.72 -6.29
N VAL A 196 15.46 11.94 -5.77
CA VAL A 196 14.55 12.19 -4.64
C VAL A 196 13.10 11.97 -5.06
N THR A 197 12.76 12.35 -6.29
CA THR A 197 11.45 12.08 -6.90
C THR A 197 11.17 10.57 -6.94
N LEU A 198 12.15 9.77 -7.40
CA LEU A 198 12.03 8.33 -7.47
C LEU A 198 11.97 7.67 -6.08
N GLU A 199 12.80 8.10 -5.12
CA GLU A 199 12.75 7.65 -3.74
C GLU A 199 11.39 7.94 -3.08
N THR A 200 10.80 9.10 -3.36
CA THR A 200 9.47 9.49 -2.88
C THR A 200 8.37 8.66 -3.52
N LYS A 201 8.45 8.40 -4.84
CA LYS A 201 7.53 7.51 -5.55
C LYS A 201 7.54 6.09 -4.96
N LEU A 202 8.73 5.57 -4.64
CA LEU A 202 8.86 4.25 -4.00
C LEU A 202 8.14 4.19 -2.64
N LYS A 203 8.13 5.27 -1.85
CA LYS A 203 7.38 5.33 -0.58
C LYS A 203 5.88 5.18 -0.81
N VAL A 204 5.33 5.86 -1.83
CA VAL A 204 3.90 5.75 -2.21
C VAL A 204 3.56 4.33 -2.66
N LEU A 205 4.41 3.74 -3.51
CA LEU A 205 4.25 2.35 -3.97
C LEU A 205 4.33 1.36 -2.81
N GLN A 206 5.25 1.56 -1.87
CA GLN A 206 5.38 0.71 -0.68
C GLN A 206 4.12 0.77 0.20
N ILE A 207 3.53 1.96 0.39
CA ILE A 207 2.26 2.11 1.10
C ILE A 207 1.16 1.29 0.40
N CYS A 208 1.04 1.43 -0.94
CA CYS A 208 0.07 0.66 -1.72
C CYS A 208 0.29 -0.86 -1.58
N ALA A 209 1.53 -1.31 -1.74
CA ALA A 209 1.92 -2.71 -1.59
C ALA A 209 1.52 -3.27 -0.22
N ASN A 210 1.81 -2.54 0.85
CA ASN A 210 1.46 -2.95 2.21
C ASN A 210 -0.06 -3.03 2.44
N ILE A 211 -0.83 -2.09 1.87
CA ILE A 211 -2.29 -2.07 1.99
C ILE A 211 -2.91 -3.26 1.24
N VAL A 212 -2.43 -3.55 0.02
CA VAL A 212 -2.96 -4.68 -0.75
C VAL A 212 -2.56 -6.02 -0.13
N ASP A 213 -1.34 -6.15 0.40
CA ASP A 213 -0.93 -7.33 1.19
C ASP A 213 -1.80 -7.48 2.45
N TYR A 214 -2.08 -6.38 3.15
CA TYR A 214 -3.00 -6.38 4.29
C TYR A 214 -4.39 -6.90 3.89
N CYS A 215 -4.95 -6.41 2.78
CA CYS A 215 -6.22 -6.91 2.24
C CYS A 215 -6.16 -8.41 1.95
N ARG A 216 -5.09 -8.89 1.30
CA ARG A 216 -4.88 -10.33 1.01
C ARG A 216 -4.91 -11.15 2.31
N VAL A 217 -4.14 -10.74 3.32
CA VAL A 217 -4.03 -11.45 4.61
C VAL A 217 -5.36 -11.43 5.36
N ALA A 218 -6.03 -10.28 5.41
CA ALA A 218 -7.34 -10.13 6.05
C ALA A 218 -8.42 -11.00 5.40
N MET A 219 -8.32 -11.27 4.09
CA MET A 219 -9.24 -12.15 3.38
C MET A 219 -9.00 -13.64 3.67
N THR A 220 -7.73 -14.06 3.80
CA THR A 220 -7.36 -15.48 3.97
C THR A 220 -7.78 -16.07 5.30
N MET A 221 -7.79 -15.28 6.38
CA MET A 221 -8.03 -15.77 7.74
C MET A 221 -9.51 -15.73 8.15
N GLY A 222 -10.38 -15.13 7.34
CA GLY A 222 -11.84 -15.20 7.53
C GLY A 222 -12.44 -16.60 7.34
N GLY A 223 -11.64 -17.54 6.82
CA GLY A 223 -11.93 -18.97 6.83
C GLY A 223 -10.85 -19.69 7.63
N LYS A 224 -11.23 -20.61 8.52
CA LYS A 224 -10.29 -21.38 9.37
C LYS A 224 -9.31 -22.28 8.58
N GLU A 225 -9.37 -22.27 7.24
CA GLU A 225 -8.55 -23.06 6.32
C GLU A 225 -8.28 -22.31 5.01
N PHE A 226 -7.10 -22.51 4.40
CA PHE A 226 -6.76 -21.97 3.06
C PHE A 226 -7.72 -22.45 1.95
N SER A 227 -8.41 -23.57 2.20
CA SER A 227 -9.45 -24.18 1.35
C SER A 227 -10.85 -23.62 1.60
N SER A 228 -11.03 -22.73 2.59
CA SER A 228 -12.37 -22.24 2.94
C SER A 228 -12.98 -21.48 1.76
N PRO A 229 -14.22 -21.83 1.35
CA PRO A 229 -14.93 -21.11 0.28
C PRO A 229 -15.31 -19.68 0.68
N TYR A 230 -15.23 -19.38 1.98
CA TYR A 230 -15.57 -18.08 2.55
C TYR A 230 -14.32 -17.21 2.66
N CYS A 231 -14.41 -15.98 2.16
CA CYS A 231 -13.43 -14.94 2.41
C CYS A 231 -14.14 -13.73 2.98
N ARG A 232 -13.43 -12.92 3.75
CA ARG A 232 -13.96 -11.65 4.20
C ARG A 232 -14.18 -10.72 3.00
N ILE A 233 -15.37 -10.13 2.92
CA ILE A 233 -15.68 -9.12 1.90
C ILE A 233 -15.06 -7.79 2.33
N ILE A 234 -14.22 -7.24 1.45
CA ILE A 234 -13.63 -5.90 1.59
C ILE A 234 -14.12 -4.99 0.47
N PHE A 235 -14.35 -5.55 -0.72
CA PHE A 235 -14.75 -4.81 -1.92
C PHE A 235 -16.15 -5.21 -2.36
N SER A 236 -17.01 -4.25 -2.67
CA SER A 236 -18.37 -4.51 -3.17
C SER A 236 -18.35 -5.15 -4.57
N PRO A 237 -19.38 -5.94 -4.96
CA PRO A 237 -19.40 -6.68 -6.22
C PRO A 237 -19.52 -5.79 -7.47
N GLU A 238 -19.76 -4.48 -7.32
CA GLU A 238 -19.95 -3.56 -8.43
C GLU A 238 -18.70 -3.45 -9.34
N LEU A 239 -18.88 -3.65 -10.64
CA LEU A 239 -17.80 -3.53 -11.63
C LEU A 239 -17.75 -2.17 -12.31
N MET A 240 -18.88 -1.49 -12.39
CA MET A 240 -19.00 -0.16 -12.94
C MET A 240 -19.24 0.80 -11.80
N THR A 241 -18.35 1.77 -11.63
CA THR A 241 -18.65 2.94 -10.80
C THR A 241 -19.79 3.68 -11.48
N SER A 242 -20.95 3.77 -10.85
CA SER A 242 -21.94 4.77 -11.23
C SER A 242 -21.23 6.13 -11.21
N LEU A 243 -21.08 6.74 -12.38
CA LEU A 243 -20.69 8.14 -12.53
C LEU A 243 -21.87 9.01 -12.11
N SER A 244 -22.25 8.97 -10.83
CA SER A 244 -23.35 9.73 -10.23
C SER A 244 -23.35 9.47 -8.72
N THR A 245 -22.60 10.22 -7.92
CA THR A 245 -23.15 11.40 -7.23
C THR A 245 -22.00 12.36 -6.90
N ASN A 246 -21.65 13.21 -7.86
CA ASN A 246 -20.86 14.43 -7.62
C ASN A 246 -21.15 15.42 -8.76
N GLN A 247 -22.42 15.84 -8.87
CA GLN A 247 -22.79 17.13 -9.45
C GLN A 247 -24.01 17.68 -8.71
N SER A 248 -23.75 18.48 -7.68
CA SER A 248 -24.38 19.80 -7.53
C SER A 248 -23.72 20.51 -6.36
N ARG A 249 -22.75 21.36 -6.71
CA ARG A 249 -22.28 22.44 -5.86
C ARG A 249 -23.09 23.66 -6.31
N ASP A 250 -24.07 24.08 -5.52
CA ASP A 250 -24.42 25.49 -5.26
C ASP A 250 -25.76 25.63 -4.50
N GLY A 251 -25.66 26.23 -3.30
CA GLY A 251 -26.78 26.66 -2.46
C GLY A 251 -26.23 27.34 -1.19
N PRO A 252 -26.57 28.61 -0.91
CA PRO A 252 -25.93 29.37 0.16
C PRO A 252 -26.54 29.06 1.53
N ARG A 253 -25.66 28.90 2.53
CA ARG A 253 -25.85 29.02 3.99
C ARG A 253 -27.23 28.65 4.57
N ALA A 254 -27.29 27.54 5.30
CA ALA A 254 -28.16 27.42 6.47
C ALA A 254 -27.43 26.66 7.59
N PHE A 255 -26.97 27.42 8.59
CA PHE A 255 -26.86 26.92 9.95
C PHE A 255 -28.25 26.43 10.39
N HIS A 256 -28.33 25.26 11.02
CA HIS A 256 -29.07 24.99 12.27
C HIS A 256 -29.17 23.47 12.52
N THR A 257 -28.45 23.03 13.56
CA THR A 257 -28.89 22.08 14.59
C THR A 257 -29.59 20.78 14.15
N SER A 258 -28.87 19.66 14.16
CA SER A 258 -29.46 18.37 14.57
C SER A 258 -28.38 17.46 15.16
N SER A 259 -28.42 17.34 16.48
CA SER A 259 -27.71 16.36 17.30
C SER A 259 -28.31 14.96 17.09
N SER A 260 -27.69 14.16 16.23
CA SER A 260 -27.78 12.70 16.26
C SER A 260 -26.61 12.14 15.44
N SER A 261 -25.43 12.14 16.05
CA SER A 261 -24.23 11.48 15.53
C SER A 261 -24.46 9.98 15.49
N SER A 262 -24.86 9.46 14.32
CA SER A 262 -24.72 8.04 14.01
C SER A 262 -23.24 7.76 13.67
N PRO A 263 -22.58 6.80 14.33
CA PRO A 263 -21.15 6.59 14.16
C PRO A 263 -20.86 5.81 12.86
N LEU A 264 -20.04 6.42 11.99
CA LEU A 264 -19.21 5.76 10.98
C LEU A 264 -19.98 4.94 9.93
N THR A 265 -20.62 5.63 8.96
CA THR A 265 -20.89 5.00 7.66
C THR A 265 -19.57 4.80 6.89
N PRO A 266 -19.39 3.67 6.20
CA PRO A 266 -18.14 3.32 5.55
C PRO A 266 -17.81 4.34 4.46
N SER A 267 -16.53 4.69 4.39
CA SER A 267 -15.88 5.33 3.25
C SER A 267 -16.48 4.85 1.93
N GLN A 268 -16.79 5.79 1.02
CA GLN A 268 -16.95 5.60 -0.43
C GLN A 268 -16.57 4.17 -0.87
N SER A 269 -17.57 3.30 -1.01
CA SER A 269 -17.38 1.85 -1.09
C SER A 269 -16.45 1.48 -2.24
N GLN A 270 -15.27 0.97 -1.90
CA GLN A 270 -14.32 0.42 -2.87
C GLN A 270 -14.95 -0.84 -3.49
N SER A 271 -15.03 -0.86 -4.82
CA SER A 271 -15.69 -1.94 -5.57
C SER A 271 -14.70 -2.79 -6.36
N LEU A 272 -15.12 -3.96 -6.83
CA LEU A 272 -14.32 -4.78 -7.74
C LEU A 272 -13.91 -4.02 -9.01
N GLY A 273 -14.75 -3.08 -9.47
CA GLY A 273 -14.39 -2.17 -10.57
C GLY A 273 -13.13 -1.35 -10.29
N HIS A 274 -12.96 -0.86 -9.06
CA HIS A 274 -11.76 -0.12 -8.65
C HIS A 274 -10.52 -1.02 -8.66
N LEU A 275 -10.63 -2.28 -8.22
CA LEU A 275 -9.53 -3.25 -8.28
C LEU A 275 -9.09 -3.53 -9.72
N ILE A 276 -10.05 -3.71 -10.64
CA ILE A 276 -9.75 -3.97 -12.06
C ILE A 276 -9.10 -2.75 -12.70
N LYS A 277 -9.60 -1.54 -12.40
CA LYS A 277 -8.99 -0.29 -12.86
C LYS A 277 -7.55 -0.19 -12.35
N GLN A 278 -7.33 -0.40 -11.06
CA GLN A 278 -6.00 -0.35 -10.45
C GLN A 278 -5.05 -1.41 -11.04
N LEU A 279 -5.52 -2.63 -11.29
CA LEU A 279 -4.73 -3.69 -11.95
C LEU A 279 -4.22 -3.26 -13.31
N ARG A 280 -5.07 -2.62 -14.12
CA ARG A 280 -4.68 -2.08 -15.42
C ARG A 280 -3.60 -1.01 -15.28
N GLU A 281 -3.84 -0.03 -14.41
CA GLU A 281 -2.92 1.11 -14.25
C GLU A 281 -1.56 0.70 -13.69
N VAL A 282 -1.52 -0.25 -12.75
CA VAL A 282 -0.25 -0.78 -12.21
C VAL A 282 0.49 -1.58 -13.28
N SER A 283 -0.23 -2.33 -14.13
CA SER A 283 0.37 -3.07 -15.25
C SER A 283 0.92 -2.12 -16.32
N ASP A 284 0.20 -1.05 -16.65
CA ASP A 284 0.69 0.01 -17.56
C ASP A 284 1.94 0.68 -16.98
N GLY A 285 1.89 1.03 -15.68
CA GLY A 285 3.02 1.61 -14.95
C GLY A 285 4.25 0.71 -14.95
N TYR A 286 4.08 -0.60 -14.86
CA TYR A 286 5.18 -1.56 -14.98
C TYR A 286 5.85 -1.49 -16.35
N GLN A 287 5.09 -1.45 -17.45
CA GLN A 287 5.64 -1.39 -18.80
C GLN A 287 6.44 -0.10 -19.03
N VAL A 288 5.90 1.04 -18.61
CA VAL A 288 6.61 2.34 -18.67
C VAL A 288 7.91 2.28 -17.87
N THR A 289 7.88 1.69 -16.67
CA THR A 289 9.06 1.55 -15.81
C THR A 289 10.10 0.60 -16.41
N LEU A 290 9.67 -0.48 -17.04
CA LEU A 290 10.53 -1.44 -17.74
C LEU A 290 11.28 -0.77 -18.92
N GLU A 291 10.58 0.03 -19.73
CA GLU A 291 11.20 0.79 -20.80
C GLU A 291 12.21 1.81 -20.27
N SER A 292 11.86 2.55 -19.20
CA SER A 292 12.78 3.47 -18.53
C SER A 292 14.04 2.77 -18.01
N SER A 293 13.89 1.60 -17.38
CA SER A 293 15.00 0.76 -16.90
C SER A 293 15.94 0.35 -18.05
N ARG A 294 15.38 -0.10 -19.18
CA ARG A 294 16.15 -0.44 -20.40
C ARG A 294 16.90 0.77 -20.96
N GLN A 295 16.28 1.94 -20.96
CA GLN A 295 16.92 3.18 -21.41
C GLN A 295 18.10 3.56 -20.49
N ILE A 296 17.92 3.57 -19.17
CA ILE A 296 18.98 3.85 -18.20
C ILE A 296 20.13 2.85 -18.35
N GLN A 297 19.81 1.57 -18.51
CA GLN A 297 20.82 0.52 -18.70
C GLN A 297 21.64 0.73 -19.99
N ARG A 298 21.00 1.14 -21.09
CA ARG A 298 21.72 1.50 -22.34
C ARG A 298 22.66 2.69 -22.12
N LYS A 299 22.20 3.74 -21.42
CA LYS A 299 23.03 4.91 -21.07
C LYS A 299 24.25 4.53 -20.22
N ILE A 300 24.12 3.54 -19.33
CA ILE A 300 25.25 3.05 -18.53
C ILE A 300 26.25 2.23 -19.39
N SER A 301 25.76 1.41 -20.31
CA SER A 301 26.59 0.54 -21.16
C SER A 301 27.29 1.27 -22.31
N GLN A 302 26.80 2.44 -22.73
CA GLN A 302 27.37 3.23 -23.82
C GLN A 302 27.91 4.58 -23.31
N PRO A 303 29.18 4.64 -22.83
CA PRO A 303 29.84 5.83 -22.30
C PRO A 303 29.75 7.10 -23.16
N SER A 304 29.77 6.93 -24.48
CA SER A 304 29.79 8.00 -25.47
C SER A 304 28.41 8.61 -25.74
N SER A 305 27.34 8.06 -25.16
CA SER A 305 25.96 8.51 -25.38
C SER A 305 25.51 9.65 -24.45
N LEU A 306 26.21 9.88 -23.34
CA LEU A 306 25.86 10.93 -22.38
C LEU A 306 26.38 12.28 -22.88
N SER A 307 25.48 13.19 -23.23
CA SER A 307 25.87 14.55 -23.62
C SER A 307 26.42 15.32 -22.41
N GLN A 308 27.21 16.36 -22.67
CA GLN A 308 27.72 17.23 -21.59
C GLN A 308 26.59 17.88 -20.80
N ASP A 309 25.49 18.23 -21.46
CA ASP A 309 24.29 18.78 -20.82
C ASP A 309 23.59 17.77 -19.91
N GLU A 310 23.49 16.50 -20.30
CA GLU A 310 22.93 15.44 -19.46
C GLU A 310 23.80 15.17 -18.23
N VAL A 311 25.12 15.24 -18.37
CA VAL A 311 26.05 15.09 -17.25
C VAL A 311 25.87 16.26 -16.27
N LEU A 312 25.76 17.49 -16.76
CA LEU A 312 25.53 18.67 -15.91
C LEU A 312 24.16 18.65 -15.22
N GLN A 313 23.11 18.10 -15.84
CA GLN A 313 21.80 17.92 -15.19
C GLN A 313 21.82 16.84 -14.10
N LEU A 314 22.66 15.82 -14.24
CA LEU A 314 22.78 14.74 -13.27
C LEU A 314 23.69 15.10 -12.10
N VAL A 315 24.69 15.95 -12.33
CA VAL A 315 25.68 16.40 -11.35
C VAL A 315 25.15 17.66 -10.64
N SER A 316 25.30 17.76 -9.32
CA SER A 316 24.86 18.96 -8.60
C SER A 316 25.69 20.19 -8.99
N LEU A 317 25.12 21.40 -8.86
CA LEU A 317 25.81 22.67 -9.16
C LEU A 317 27.17 22.78 -8.46
N ALA A 318 27.31 22.27 -7.24
CA ALA A 318 28.56 22.24 -6.49
C ALA A 318 29.66 21.33 -7.09
N ALA A 319 29.27 20.35 -7.92
CA ALA A 319 30.17 19.40 -8.56
C ALA A 319 30.47 19.75 -10.03
N SER A 320 29.94 20.88 -10.53
CA SER A 320 30.20 21.41 -11.89
C SER A 320 31.63 21.95 -12.08
N SER A 321 32.37 22.21 -10.99
CA SER A 321 33.77 22.66 -11.02
C SER A 321 34.79 21.51 -11.13
N LEU A 322 34.35 20.26 -11.03
CA LEU A 322 35.22 19.09 -11.11
C LEU A 322 35.66 18.80 -12.54
N PRO A 323 36.82 18.12 -12.74
CA PRO A 323 37.24 17.63 -14.04
C PRO A 323 36.16 16.76 -14.70
N LEU A 324 36.03 16.84 -16.04
CA LEU A 324 35.01 16.14 -16.82
C LEU A 324 34.97 14.62 -16.54
N SER A 325 36.12 13.99 -16.31
CA SER A 325 36.22 12.56 -15.95
C SER A 325 35.55 12.24 -14.61
N HIS A 326 35.69 13.12 -13.62
CA HIS A 326 35.07 12.97 -12.30
C HIS A 326 33.56 13.24 -12.37
N GLN A 327 33.14 14.23 -13.16
CA GLN A 327 31.71 14.49 -13.43
C GLN A 327 31.03 13.28 -14.09
N GLN A 328 31.67 12.69 -15.10
CA GLN A 328 31.18 11.48 -15.76
C GLN A 328 31.09 10.28 -14.81
N SER A 329 32.09 10.09 -13.93
CA SER A 329 32.05 9.05 -12.90
C SER A 329 30.88 9.24 -11.91
N LEU A 330 30.64 10.48 -11.47
CA LEU A 330 29.55 10.81 -10.56
C LEU A 330 28.18 10.64 -11.23
N ALA A 331 28.02 11.08 -12.48
CA ALA A 331 26.82 10.86 -13.28
C ALA A 331 26.54 9.36 -13.46
N ARG A 332 27.55 8.54 -13.77
CA ARG A 332 27.39 7.07 -13.85
C ARG A 332 26.98 6.45 -12.52
N ARG A 333 27.54 6.91 -11.40
CA ARG A 333 27.13 6.44 -10.07
C ARG A 333 25.67 6.79 -9.78
N LYS A 334 25.23 8.00 -10.14
CA LYS A 334 23.84 8.42 -10.01
C LYS A 334 22.91 7.59 -10.91
N LEU A 335 23.27 7.35 -12.17
CA LEU A 335 22.52 6.47 -13.08
C LEU A 335 22.42 5.04 -12.57
N LYS A 336 23.50 4.47 -12.01
CA LYS A 336 23.46 3.15 -11.37
C LYS A 336 22.52 3.12 -10.17
N LYS A 337 22.52 4.18 -9.34
CA LYS A 337 21.57 4.30 -8.23
C LYS A 337 20.13 4.42 -8.74
N MET A 338 19.87 5.25 -9.74
CA MET A 338 18.56 5.35 -10.39
C MET A 338 18.10 4.00 -10.93
N LEU A 339 18.95 3.28 -11.68
CA LEU A 339 18.63 1.94 -12.17
C LEU A 339 18.24 0.99 -11.04
N SER A 340 18.96 1.03 -9.90
CA SER A 340 18.64 0.19 -8.75
C SER A 340 17.28 0.52 -8.13
N LEU A 341 16.89 1.80 -8.10
CA LEU A 341 15.60 2.25 -7.59
C LEU A 341 14.47 1.95 -8.59
N THR A 342 14.69 2.13 -9.89
CA THR A 342 13.75 1.76 -10.95
C THR A 342 13.47 0.26 -10.95
N LYS A 343 14.48 -0.58 -10.68
CA LYS A 343 14.26 -2.02 -10.49
C LYS A 343 13.37 -2.33 -9.28
N LYS A 344 13.61 -1.67 -8.14
CA LYS A 344 12.72 -1.79 -6.97
C LYS A 344 11.29 -1.33 -7.27
N GLU A 345 11.15 -0.30 -8.09
CA GLU A 345 9.85 0.17 -8.56
C GLU A 345 9.15 -0.92 -9.38
N MET A 346 9.85 -1.59 -10.29
CA MET A 346 9.29 -2.73 -11.05
C MET A 346 8.87 -3.87 -10.12
N ASP A 347 9.70 -4.20 -9.12
CA ASP A 347 9.38 -5.25 -8.13
C ASP A 347 8.09 -4.91 -7.35
N LEU A 348 7.92 -3.65 -6.95
CA LEU A 348 6.70 -3.19 -6.28
C LEU A 348 5.47 -3.26 -7.19
N HIS A 349 5.57 -2.86 -8.46
CA HIS A 349 4.45 -2.99 -9.41
C HIS A 349 4.05 -4.46 -9.61
N ALA A 350 5.02 -5.35 -9.77
CA ALA A 350 4.77 -6.79 -9.90
C ALA A 350 4.10 -7.35 -8.64
N TYR A 351 4.62 -7.01 -7.46
CA TYR A 351 4.06 -7.43 -6.17
C TYR A 351 2.64 -6.90 -5.95
N ILE A 352 2.37 -5.62 -6.26
CA ILE A 352 1.02 -5.04 -6.16
C ILE A 352 0.07 -5.79 -7.11
N THR A 353 0.50 -6.04 -8.35
CA THR A 353 -0.29 -6.78 -9.36
C THR A 353 -0.66 -8.17 -8.87
N GLU A 354 0.32 -8.91 -8.32
CA GLU A 354 0.12 -10.24 -7.77
C GLU A 354 -0.94 -10.26 -6.66
N ASN A 355 -0.80 -9.36 -5.69
CA ASN A 355 -1.71 -9.32 -4.54
C ASN A 355 -3.11 -8.82 -4.93
N LEU A 356 -3.22 -7.85 -5.85
CA LEU A 356 -4.51 -7.40 -6.37
C LEU A 356 -5.23 -8.51 -7.14
N LEU A 357 -4.50 -9.30 -7.94
CA LEU A 357 -5.08 -10.46 -8.64
C LEU A 357 -5.60 -11.51 -7.65
N TYR A 358 -4.88 -11.75 -6.56
CA TYR A 358 -5.32 -12.68 -5.53
C TYR A 358 -6.62 -12.19 -4.86
N VAL A 359 -6.64 -10.92 -4.44
CA VAL A 359 -7.81 -10.28 -3.82
C VAL A 359 -9.02 -10.34 -4.76
N LEU A 360 -8.82 -9.99 -6.04
CA LEU A 360 -9.87 -10.05 -7.05
C LEU A 360 -10.39 -11.49 -7.24
N TRP A 361 -9.48 -12.46 -7.41
CA TRP A 361 -9.85 -13.86 -7.58
C TRP A 361 -10.70 -14.39 -6.42
N ARG A 362 -10.29 -14.11 -5.17
CA ARG A 362 -11.02 -14.58 -3.98
C ARG A 362 -12.42 -13.95 -3.89
N HIS A 363 -12.56 -12.64 -4.15
CA HIS A 363 -13.88 -12.01 -4.18
C HIS A 363 -14.75 -12.58 -5.31
N LEU A 364 -14.21 -12.75 -6.52
CA LEU A 364 -14.95 -13.32 -7.64
C LEU A 364 -15.38 -14.76 -7.35
N GLN A 365 -14.51 -15.57 -6.75
CA GLN A 365 -14.85 -16.92 -6.32
C GLN A 365 -16.00 -16.89 -5.31
N PHE A 366 -15.94 -16.00 -4.31
CA PHE A 366 -17.02 -15.83 -3.35
C PHE A 366 -18.34 -15.42 -4.02
N TYR A 367 -18.34 -14.32 -4.78
CA TYR A 367 -19.55 -13.79 -5.40
C TYR A 367 -20.18 -14.76 -6.41
N LEU A 368 -19.38 -15.40 -7.25
CA LEU A 368 -19.89 -16.23 -8.35
C LEU A 368 -20.22 -17.67 -7.94
N MET A 369 -19.68 -18.16 -6.81
CA MET A 369 -19.82 -19.56 -6.40
C MET A 369 -20.50 -19.76 -5.06
N HIS A 370 -20.39 -18.81 -4.12
CA HIS A 370 -20.79 -19.03 -2.72
C HIS A 370 -21.78 -17.99 -2.18
N CYS A 371 -21.83 -16.79 -2.77
CA CYS A 371 -22.70 -15.72 -2.32
C CYS A 371 -24.18 -16.09 -2.51
N LYS A 372 -24.93 -16.08 -1.41
CA LYS A 372 -26.40 -16.14 -1.41
C LYS A 372 -26.91 -14.72 -1.18
N PRO A 373 -27.63 -14.11 -2.13
CA PRO A 373 -28.11 -12.74 -1.96
C PRO A 373 -29.11 -12.66 -0.80
N VAL A 374 -29.08 -11.55 -0.05
CA VAL A 374 -30.03 -11.31 1.03
C VAL A 374 -31.37 -10.93 0.43
N THR A 375 -32.35 -11.83 0.46
CA THR A 375 -33.75 -11.52 0.15
C THR A 375 -34.39 -10.78 1.32
N ALA A 376 -35.14 -9.71 1.05
CA ALA A 376 -35.68 -8.73 2.00
C ALA A 376 -36.67 -9.28 3.08
N MET A 377 -36.75 -10.60 3.29
CA MET A 377 -37.65 -11.26 4.24
C MET A 377 -36.95 -11.98 5.41
N GLU A 378 -35.62 -12.10 5.43
CA GLU A 378 -34.91 -12.78 6.52
C GLU A 378 -34.12 -11.78 7.38
N THR A 379 -34.84 -10.87 8.05
CA THR A 379 -34.27 -10.02 9.12
C THR A 379 -34.43 -10.71 10.48
N THR A 380 -33.81 -11.87 10.65
CA THR A 380 -33.51 -12.39 12.00
C THR A 380 -32.03 -12.25 12.26
N PHE A 381 -31.72 -11.43 13.25
CA PHE A 381 -30.40 -11.11 13.80
C PHE A 381 -29.43 -12.30 13.78
N ASP A 382 -28.54 -12.32 12.80
CA ASP A 382 -27.31 -13.10 12.86
C ASP A 382 -26.18 -12.18 12.37
N LEU A 383 -25.58 -11.44 13.32
CA LEU A 383 -24.47 -10.49 13.17
C LEU A 383 -23.14 -11.15 12.72
N SER A 384 -23.23 -12.35 12.12
CA SER A 384 -22.12 -13.18 11.67
C SER A 384 -22.01 -13.21 10.13
N SER A 385 -22.89 -12.53 9.41
CA SER A 385 -23.02 -12.73 7.97
C SER A 385 -21.94 -12.00 7.14
N LEU A 386 -20.99 -12.77 6.64
CA LEU A 386 -19.98 -12.41 5.63
C LEU A 386 -20.59 -11.89 4.30
N SER A 387 -21.90 -11.69 4.21
CA SER A 387 -22.69 -11.34 3.02
C SER A 387 -23.65 -10.17 3.24
N GLU A 388 -23.60 -9.50 4.40
CA GLU A 388 -24.46 -8.36 4.72
C GLU A 388 -24.38 -7.30 3.60
N GLY A 389 -25.46 -7.14 2.85
CA GLY A 389 -25.62 -6.04 1.89
C GLY A 389 -25.43 -6.35 0.40
N VAL A 390 -25.25 -7.61 -0.03
CA VAL A 390 -25.21 -7.93 -1.49
C VAL A 390 -26.62 -8.20 -2.02
N SER A 391 -27.13 -7.31 -2.87
CA SER A 391 -28.44 -7.47 -3.53
C SER A 391 -28.37 -8.52 -4.64
N PRO A 392 -29.46 -9.26 -4.92
CA PRO A 392 -29.52 -10.13 -6.10
C PRO A 392 -29.27 -9.36 -7.41
N GLY A 393 -29.69 -8.08 -7.47
CA GLY A 393 -29.45 -7.21 -8.63
C GLY A 393 -27.95 -6.94 -8.87
N ASP A 394 -27.17 -6.77 -7.81
CA ASP A 394 -25.73 -6.52 -7.91
C ASP A 394 -24.99 -7.75 -8.47
N LEU A 395 -25.43 -8.94 -8.06
CA LEU A 395 -24.85 -10.20 -8.52
C LEU A 395 -25.17 -10.48 -9.99
N GLU A 396 -26.38 -10.18 -10.45
CA GLU A 396 -26.74 -10.28 -11.87
C GLU A 396 -25.99 -9.25 -12.71
N SER A 397 -25.88 -8.01 -12.23
CA SER A 397 -25.06 -6.97 -12.88
C SER A 397 -23.58 -7.38 -13.00
N LEU A 398 -23.02 -7.98 -11.96
CA LEU A 398 -21.68 -8.55 -11.95
C LEU A 398 -21.52 -9.63 -13.03
N LYS A 399 -22.44 -10.62 -13.07
CA LYS A 399 -22.39 -11.71 -14.06
C LYS A 399 -22.48 -11.20 -15.51
N MET A 400 -23.32 -10.20 -15.76
CA MET A 400 -23.50 -9.62 -17.10
C MET A 400 -22.29 -8.78 -17.54
N SER A 401 -21.62 -8.11 -16.60
CA SER A 401 -20.58 -7.12 -16.91
C SER A 401 -19.15 -7.69 -16.85
N ILE A 402 -18.93 -8.78 -16.10
CA ILE A 402 -17.59 -9.30 -15.82
C ILE A 402 -16.78 -9.66 -17.08
N GLY A 403 -17.43 -10.25 -18.08
CA GLY A 403 -16.77 -10.59 -19.35
C GLY A 403 -16.28 -9.36 -20.13
N ARG A 404 -16.93 -8.21 -19.97
CA ARG A 404 -16.54 -6.94 -20.61
C ARG A 404 -15.41 -6.24 -19.85
N CYS A 405 -15.45 -6.30 -18.51
CA CYS A 405 -14.45 -5.64 -17.66
C CYS A 405 -13.11 -6.38 -17.61
N LEU A 406 -13.08 -7.68 -17.91
CA LEU A 406 -11.88 -8.52 -17.94
C LEU A 406 -11.60 -9.06 -19.37
N PRO A 407 -11.23 -8.19 -20.33
CA PRO A 407 -10.95 -8.61 -21.69
C PRO A 407 -9.64 -9.42 -21.78
N SER A 408 -9.48 -10.21 -22.86
CA SER A 408 -8.27 -10.99 -23.13
C SER A 408 -6.99 -10.15 -23.15
N SER A 409 -7.07 -8.89 -23.63
CA SER A 409 -5.95 -7.95 -23.66
C SER A 409 -5.43 -7.61 -22.27
N LEU A 410 -6.31 -7.40 -21.28
CA LEU A 410 -5.90 -7.16 -19.90
C LEU A 410 -5.17 -8.38 -19.33
N PHE A 411 -5.67 -9.59 -19.59
CA PHE A 411 -4.97 -10.79 -19.13
C PHE A 411 -3.62 -11.00 -19.81
N GLN A 412 -3.47 -10.61 -21.08
CA GLN A 412 -2.17 -10.66 -21.75
C GLN A 412 -1.21 -9.66 -21.11
N GLN A 413 -1.65 -8.42 -20.91
CA GLN A 413 -0.87 -7.38 -20.26
C GLN A 413 -0.36 -7.78 -18.86
N LEU A 414 -1.19 -8.49 -18.08
CA LEU A 414 -0.82 -9.02 -16.76
C LEU A 414 0.24 -10.13 -16.85
N LEU A 415 0.21 -10.96 -17.88
CA LEU A 415 1.24 -11.99 -18.12
C LEU A 415 2.56 -11.37 -18.59
N ASP A 416 2.52 -10.25 -19.32
CA ASP A 416 3.72 -9.55 -19.76
C ASP A 416 4.51 -8.95 -18.56
N VAL A 417 3.85 -8.67 -17.44
CA VAL A 417 4.51 -8.25 -16.18
C VAL A 417 5.44 -9.33 -15.66
N GLU A 418 5.03 -10.60 -15.75
CA GLU A 418 5.78 -11.77 -15.33
C GLU A 418 6.97 -12.07 -16.25
N GLU A 419 6.80 -12.02 -17.57
CA GLU A 419 7.90 -12.28 -18.53
C GLU A 419 9.10 -11.35 -18.31
N GLY A 420 8.85 -10.10 -17.89
CA GLY A 420 9.88 -9.13 -17.55
C GLY A 420 10.67 -9.45 -16.27
N GLN A 421 10.07 -10.14 -15.30
CA GLN A 421 10.69 -10.55 -14.03
C GLN A 421 11.46 -11.88 -14.16
N GLU A 422 10.97 -12.80 -15.01
CA GLU A 422 11.40 -14.20 -15.05
C GLU A 422 12.41 -14.57 -16.15
N ALA A 423 13.09 -13.60 -16.77
CA ALA A 423 14.14 -13.87 -17.77
C ALA A 423 15.30 -14.80 -17.31
N GLY A 424 15.29 -15.29 -16.07
CA GLY A 424 16.19 -16.32 -15.54
C GLY A 424 15.56 -17.52 -14.79
N ARG A 425 14.22 -17.67 -14.71
CA ARG A 425 13.55 -18.77 -13.99
C ARG A 425 12.63 -19.61 -14.90
N ARG A 426 13.21 -20.27 -15.89
CA ARG A 426 12.45 -21.16 -16.79
C ARG A 426 11.98 -22.42 -16.04
N GLY A 427 10.66 -22.67 -16.00
CA GLY A 427 10.11 -24.01 -15.72
C GLY A 427 9.01 -24.13 -14.66
N GLN A 428 8.58 -23.05 -13.99
CA GLN A 428 7.45 -23.09 -13.05
C GLN A 428 6.31 -22.19 -13.56
N VAL A 429 5.07 -22.63 -13.41
CA VAL A 429 3.89 -21.77 -13.62
C VAL A 429 3.93 -20.70 -12.54
N SER A 430 4.09 -19.43 -12.92
CA SER A 430 4.12 -18.38 -11.92
C SER A 430 2.77 -18.23 -11.23
N PHE A 431 2.79 -17.55 -10.09
CA PHE A 431 1.59 -17.26 -9.35
C PHE A 431 0.61 -16.36 -10.13
N ILE A 432 1.11 -15.39 -10.90
CA ILE A 432 0.29 -14.53 -11.77
C ILE A 432 -0.39 -15.37 -12.85
N GLN A 433 0.36 -16.22 -13.54
CA GLN A 433 -0.17 -17.12 -14.58
C GLN A 433 -1.28 -18.03 -14.02
N ALA A 434 -1.06 -18.62 -12.84
CA ALA A 434 -2.04 -19.46 -12.18
C ALA A 434 -3.33 -18.70 -11.81
N LEU A 435 -3.22 -17.48 -11.28
CA LEU A 435 -4.37 -16.65 -10.93
C LEU A 435 -5.14 -16.19 -12.16
N VAL A 436 -4.44 -15.74 -13.21
CA VAL A 436 -5.06 -15.37 -14.50
C VAL A 436 -5.84 -16.55 -15.07
N HIS A 437 -5.28 -17.77 -15.04
CA HIS A 437 -5.98 -18.97 -15.50
C HIS A 437 -7.25 -19.24 -14.67
N ARG A 438 -7.16 -19.14 -13.33
CA ARG A 438 -8.32 -19.34 -12.43
C ARG A 438 -9.42 -18.32 -12.67
N ILE A 439 -9.07 -17.04 -12.79
CA ILE A 439 -10.04 -15.97 -13.08
C ILE A 439 -10.68 -16.20 -14.44
N ARG A 440 -9.91 -16.47 -15.50
CA ARG A 440 -10.45 -16.79 -16.83
C ARG A 440 -11.44 -17.96 -16.80
N LYS A 441 -11.13 -19.02 -16.02
CA LYS A 441 -12.04 -20.17 -15.84
C LYS A 441 -13.33 -19.76 -15.14
N LEU A 442 -13.26 -18.97 -14.07
CA LEU A 442 -14.44 -18.46 -13.36
C LEU A 442 -15.34 -17.61 -14.27
N VAL A 443 -14.74 -16.71 -15.05
CA VAL A 443 -15.48 -15.85 -16.00
C VAL A 443 -16.17 -16.70 -17.08
N LYS A 444 -15.48 -17.69 -17.65
CA LYS A 444 -16.05 -18.58 -18.69
C LYS A 444 -17.20 -19.44 -18.18
N LEU A 445 -17.08 -19.99 -16.97
CA LEU A 445 -18.12 -20.87 -16.38
C LEU A 445 -19.45 -20.15 -16.11
N ARG A 446 -19.43 -18.82 -15.97
CA ARG A 446 -20.61 -18.02 -15.62
C ARG A 446 -21.05 -17.02 -16.69
N ALA A 447 -20.22 -16.74 -17.70
CA ALA A 447 -20.59 -15.97 -18.89
C ALA A 447 -21.33 -16.80 -19.96
N ALA A 448 -21.46 -18.11 -19.78
CA ALA A 448 -22.31 -18.94 -20.64
C ALA A 448 -23.79 -18.69 -20.29
N PRO A 449 -24.67 -18.40 -21.28
CA PRO A 449 -26.11 -18.34 -21.01
C PRO A 449 -26.58 -19.70 -20.47
N PRO A 450 -27.65 -19.75 -19.66
CA PRO A 450 -28.25 -21.01 -19.28
C PRO A 450 -28.65 -21.72 -20.56
N THR A 451 -27.92 -22.78 -20.92
CA THR A 451 -28.32 -23.68 -22.00
C THR A 451 -29.69 -24.21 -21.60
N ALA A 452 -30.71 -23.86 -22.39
CA ALA A 452 -32.06 -24.35 -22.25
C ALA A 452 -32.00 -25.86 -22.01
N THR A 453 -32.50 -26.30 -20.86
CA THR A 453 -32.89 -27.68 -20.63
C THR A 453 -33.76 -28.11 -21.82
N PRO A 454 -33.44 -29.21 -22.53
CA PRO A 454 -34.34 -29.70 -23.55
C PRO A 454 -35.63 -30.06 -22.83
N ALA A 455 -36.72 -29.41 -23.26
CA ALA A 455 -38.06 -29.78 -22.83
C ALA A 455 -38.25 -31.26 -23.14
N LEU A 456 -38.46 -32.06 -22.09
CA LEU A 456 -39.04 -33.38 -22.21
C LEU A 456 -40.44 -33.16 -22.80
N VAL A 457 -40.56 -33.38 -24.10
CA VAL A 457 -41.85 -33.56 -24.76
C VAL A 457 -42.38 -34.91 -24.30
N THR A 458 -43.61 -34.85 -23.80
CA THR A 458 -44.48 -35.94 -23.32
C THR A 458 -44.54 -37.16 -24.21
#